data_AF-A0A8S9HU63-F1
#
_entry.id   AF-A0A8S9HU63-F1
#
_cell.length_a   1.000
_cell.length_b   1.000
_cell.length_c   1.000
_cell.angle_alpha   90.00
_cell.angle_beta   90.00
_cell.angle_gamma   90.00
#
_symmetry.space_group_name_H-M   'P 1'
#
loop_
_entity.id
_entity.type
_entity.pdbx_description
1 polymer ?
#
loop_
_entity_poly.entity_id
_entity_poly.type
_entity_poly.pdbx_seq_one_letter_code
_entity_poly.pdbx_strand_id
1 'polypeptide(L)' 'MVREVAESCVDTMLMEMVAMYSGRFYANKPELAARRIEAIGYQVGHQLSERSEEVYIVSVVDSLIV' A
#
# COMPACT_ATOMS: atom_id res chain seq x y z
N MET A 1 -7.26 11.33 18.51
CA MET A 1 -7.63 12.21 17.40
C MET A 1 -6.56 12.39 16.32
N VAL A 2 -5.38 12.97 16.57
CA VAL A 2 -4.37 13.18 15.49
C VAL A 2 -3.91 11.87 14.83
N ARG A 3 -3.74 10.81 15.62
CA ARG A 3 -3.38 9.47 15.12
C ARG A 3 -4.47 8.86 14.22
N GLU A 4 -5.74 8.97 14.62
CA GLU A 4 -6.88 8.46 13.83
C GLU A 4 -7.04 9.23 12.51
N VAL A 5 -6.75 10.54 12.51
CA VAL A 5 -6.73 11.37 11.29
C VAL A 5 -5.60 10.94 10.36
N ALA A 6 -4.42 10.64 10.90
CA ALA A 6 -3.30 10.14 10.12
C ALA A 6 -3.59 8.75 9.53
N GLU A 7 -4.15 7.84 10.32
CA GLU A 7 -4.57 6.50 9.87
C GLU A 7 -5.63 6.60 8.75
N SER A 8 -6.65 7.45 8.91
CA SER A 8 -7.68 7.69 7.88
C SER A 8 -7.15 8.34 6.60
N CYS A 9 -6.17 9.24 6.71
CA CYS A 9 -5.52 9.85 5.56
C CYS A 9 -4.74 8.81 4.76
N VAL A 10 -3.97 7.95 5.44
CA VAL A 10 -3.22 6.85 4.80
C VAL A 10 -4.18 5.87 4.12
N ASP A 11 -5.28 5.51 4.78
CA ASP A 11 -6.29 4.59 4.23
C ASP A 11 -6.94 5.16 2.95
N THR A 12 -7.31 6.45 2.98
CA THR A 12 -7.84 7.16 1.80
C THR A 12 -6.82 7.17 0.67
N MET A 13 -5.56 7.47 0.98
CA MET A 13 -4.47 7.52 0.00
C MET A 13 -4.25 6.15 -0.66
N LEU A 14 -4.28 5.07 0.12
CA LEU A 14 -4.16 3.69 -0.38
C LEU A 14 -5.33 3.34 -1.31
N MET A 15 -6.56 3.69 -0.94
CA MET A 15 -7.75 3.43 -1.74
C MET A 15 -7.69 4.15 -3.09
N GLU A 16 -7.28 5.42 -3.11
CA GLU A 16 -7.09 6.18 -4.35
C GLU A 16 -5.96 5.59 -5.21
N MET A 17 -4.89 5.10 -4.60
CA MET A 17 -3.78 4.45 -5.29
C MET A 17 -4.25 3.18 -6.02
N VAL A 18 -5.00 2.32 -5.32
CA VAL A 18 -5.60 1.11 -5.90
C VAL A 18 -6.55 1.48 -7.03
N ALA A 19 -7.44 2.47 -6.84
CA ALA A 19 -8.39 2.91 -7.86
C ALA A 19 -7.68 3.43 -9.12
N MET A 20 -6.60 4.19 -8.98
CA MET A 20 -5.82 4.71 -10.11
C MET A 20 -5.08 3.60 -10.86
N TYR A 21 -4.43 2.67 -10.14
CA TYR A 21 -3.69 1.58 -10.78
C TYR A 21 -4.63 0.58 -11.46
N SER A 22 -5.69 0.15 -10.77
CA SER A 22 -6.63 -0.86 -11.27
C SER A 22 -7.63 -0.30 -12.27
N GLY A 23 -8.00 0.99 -12.18
CA GLY A 23 -9.04 1.59 -13.03
C GLY A 23 -8.51 2.46 -14.17
N ARG A 24 -7.33 3.07 -14.03
CA ARG A 24 -6.80 4.02 -15.02
C ARG A 24 -5.51 3.55 -15.69
N PHE A 25 -4.50 3.17 -14.92
CA PHE A 25 -3.20 2.79 -15.47
C PHE A 25 -3.17 1.38 -16.06
N TYR A 26 -3.85 0.44 -15.41
CA TYR A 26 -3.87 -0.97 -15.78
C TYR A 26 -5.30 -1.53 -15.81
N ALA A 27 -6.25 -0.74 -16.32
CA ALA A 27 -7.68 -1.05 -16.39
C ALA A 27 -8.02 -2.48 -16.87
N ASN A 28 -7.24 -2.98 -17.84
CA ASN A 28 -7.45 -4.30 -18.45
C ASN A 28 -6.37 -5.32 -18.05
N LYS A 29 -5.56 -5.02 -17.01
CA LYS A 29 -4.42 -5.84 -16.57
C LYS A 29 -4.33 -5.84 -15.03
N PRO A 30 -5.34 -6.39 -14.33
CA PRO A 30 -5.42 -6.34 -12.87
C PRO A 30 -4.21 -7.02 -12.19
N GLU A 31 -3.66 -8.08 -12.79
CA GLU A 31 -2.47 -8.77 -12.26
C GLU A 31 -1.23 -7.87 -12.32
N LEU A 32 -1.11 -7.04 -13.36
CA LEU A 32 -0.02 -6.07 -13.47
C LEU A 32 -0.22 -4.91 -12.49
N ALA A 33 -1.47 -4.47 -12.27
CA ALA A 33 -1.81 -3.48 -11.25
C ALA A 33 -1.39 -3.96 -9.85
N ALA A 34 -1.81 -5.18 -9.49
CA ALA A 34 -1.51 -5.81 -8.21
C ALA A 34 -0.01 -5.92 -7.96
N ARG A 35 0.76 -6.45 -8.94
CA ARG A 35 2.23 -6.54 -8.80
C ARG A 35 2.93 -5.20 -8.64
N ARG A 36 2.40 -4.14 -9.27
CA ARG A 36 2.96 -2.80 -9.12
C ARG A 36 2.69 -2.24 -7.73
N ILE A 37 1.48 -2.42 -7.21
CA ILE A 37 1.10 -2.01 -5.86
C ILE A 37 1.92 -2.78 -4.82
N GLU A 38 2.06 -4.10 -4.99
CA GLU A 38 2.89 -4.96 -4.15
C GLU A 38 4.36 -4.52 -4.13
N ALA A 39 4.94 -4.23 -5.30
CA ALA A 39 6.33 -3.76 -5.38
C ALA A 39 6.53 -2.42 -4.67
N ILE A 40 5.56 -1.49 -4.75
CA ILE A 40 5.58 -0.22 -4.02
C ILE A 40 5.52 -0.49 -2.51
N GLY A 41 4.60 -1.35 -2.07
CA GLY A 41 4.47 -1.75 -0.66
C GLY A 41 5.75 -2.36 -0.12
N TYR A 42 6.40 -3.24 -0.89
CA TYR A 42 7.70 -3.83 -0.54
C TYR A 42 8.80 -2.77 -0.43
N GLN A 43 8.94 -1.88 -1.40
CA GLN A 43 9.97 -0.83 -1.38
C GLN A 43 9.80 0.13 -0.20
N VAL A 44 8.58 0.57 0.05
CA VAL A 44 8.27 1.46 1.19
C VAL A 44 8.51 0.72 2.51
N GLY A 45 8.02 -0.53 2.63
CA GLY A 45 8.23 -1.37 3.80
C GLY A 45 9.71 -1.62 4.10
N HIS A 46 10.53 -1.86 3.06
CA HIS A 46 11.97 -2.00 3.19
C HIS A 46 12.61 -0.71 3.73
N GLN A 47 12.30 0.45 3.13
CA GLN A 47 12.84 1.74 3.57
C GLN A 47 12.44 2.11 5.00
N LEU A 48 11.25 1.69 5.43
CA LEU A 48 10.79 1.87 6.81
C LEU A 48 11.50 0.90 7.76
N SER A 49 11.70 -0.35 7.35
CA SER A 49 12.45 -1.34 8.13
C SER A 49 13.91 -0.96 8.35
N GLU A 50 14.51 -0.17 7.44
CA GLU A 50 15.87 0.36 7.64
C GLU A 50 15.91 1.51 8.67
N ARG A 51 14.78 2.19 8.91
CA ARG A 51 14.66 3.31 9.85
C ARG A 51 14.10 2.92 11.21
N SER A 52 13.49 1.75 11.30
CA SER A 52 12.82 1.23 12.49
C SER A 52 13.37 -0.16 12.79
N GLU A 53 14.13 -0.31 13.86
CA GLU A 53 14.38 -1.64 14.43
C GLU A 53 12.99 -2.25 14.76
N GLU A 54 12.68 -3.40 14.16
CA GLU A 54 11.45 -4.22 14.28
C GLU A 54 10.26 -3.95 13.31
N VAL A 55 10.31 -4.71 12.20
CA VAL A 55 9.25 -5.54 11.57
C VAL A 55 7.80 -5.01 11.57
N TYR A 56 7.38 -4.38 10.48
CA TYR A 56 5.95 -4.18 10.10
C TYR A 56 5.63 -4.58 8.65
N ILE A 57 6.46 -5.44 8.05
CA ILE A 57 6.45 -5.72 6.60
C ILE A 57 5.32 -6.69 6.19
N VAL A 58 4.72 -7.41 7.13
CA VAL A 58 3.69 -8.42 6.84
C VAL A 58 2.27 -7.83 6.87
N SER A 59 2.00 -6.82 7.70
CA SER A 59 0.63 -6.31 7.90
C SER A 59 0.07 -5.52 6.71
N VAL A 60 0.89 -4.73 6.00
CA VAL A 60 0.38 -3.87 4.90
C VAL A 60 -0.02 -4.71 3.68
N VAL A 61 0.65 -5.85 3.46
CA VAL A 61 0.34 -6.74 2.32
C VAL A 61 -0.82 -7.68 2.66
N ASP A 62 -0.91 -8.17 3.90
CA ASP A 62 -2.04 -9.01 4.37
C ASP A 62 -3.37 -8.22 4.36
N SER A 63 -3.35 -6.95 4.80
CA SER A 63 -4.54 -6.09 4.81
C SER A 63 -5.02 -5.64 3.42
N LEU A 64 -4.23 -5.83 2.36
CA LEU A 64 -4.67 -5.58 0.98
C LEU A 64 -5.28 -6.83 0.30
N ILE A 65 -5.16 -8.01 0.90
CA ILE A 65 -5.55 -9.30 0.30
C ILE A 65 -6.79 -9.92 0.98
N VAL A 66 -7.16 -9.49 2.20
CA VAL A 66 -8.37 -9.93 2.91
C VAL A 66 -9.54 -8.96 2.72
#